data_AF-F0G2W7-F1
#
_entry.id   AF-F0G2W7-F1
#
_cell.length_a   1.000
_cell.length_b   1.000
_cell.length_c   1.000
_cell.angle_alpha   90.00
_cell.angle_beta   90.00
_cell.angle_gamma   90.00
#
_symmetry.space_group_name_H-M   'P 1'
#
loop_
_entity.id
_entity.type
_entity.pdbx_description
1 polymer ?
#
loop_
_entity_poly.entity_id
_entity_poly.type
_entity_poly.pdbx_seq_one_letter_code
_entity_poly.pdbx_strand_id
1 'polypeptide(L)'
;AAILVARPEQLAADRQMAARRERLRGDLADAIARHLRALDAAHAGLGIEVARVDVQPAFPGAAADAFNSVLTSLQLAERTIAEARTAAEQRRQDAQQDADRIVQDARARAAERVATAQTSTLEIRQLEATLRENADPGLLARLYRDRMQRILSKTGRVTTIDPRDTSNLILPGSAH
;
A
#
# COMPACT_ATOMS: atom_id res chain seq x y z
N ALA A 1 -10.99 -19.54 -8.04
CA ALA A 1 -12.42 -19.14 -8.10
C ALA A 1 -12.55 -17.75 -7.48
N ALA A 2 -12.83 -16.73 -8.30
CA ALA A 2 -12.99 -15.36 -7.82
C ALA A 2 -14.47 -15.12 -7.48
N ILE A 3 -14.77 -14.88 -6.20
CA ILE A 3 -16.12 -14.59 -5.73
C ILE A 3 -16.40 -13.10 -6.03
N LEU A 4 -17.27 -12.85 -7.00
CA LEU A 4 -17.82 -11.54 -7.32
C LEU A 4 -18.65 -11.03 -6.14
N VAL A 5 -18.07 -10.18 -5.32
CA VAL A 5 -18.81 -9.40 -4.32
C VAL A 5 -19.42 -8.19 -5.03
N ALA A 6 -20.66 -8.33 -5.50
CA ALA A 6 -21.43 -7.20 -6.01
C ALA A 6 -21.73 -6.24 -4.85
N ARG A 7 -21.30 -4.98 -4.99
CA ARG A 7 -21.55 -3.93 -3.99
C ARG A 7 -23.06 -3.67 -3.90
N PRO A 8 -23.67 -3.69 -2.70
CA PRO A 8 -25.13 -3.58 -2.52
C PRO A 8 -25.69 -2.22 -2.95
N GLU A 9 -24.85 -1.19 -3.04
CA GLU A 9 -25.27 0.17 -3.40
C GLU A 9 -25.60 0.33 -4.89
N GLN A 10 -24.91 -0.39 -5.79
CA GLN A 10 -25.24 -0.40 -7.22
C GLN A 10 -26.57 -1.12 -7.49
N LEU A 11 -26.82 -2.21 -6.78
CA LEU A 11 -28.11 -2.92 -6.84
C LEU A 11 -29.27 -2.07 -6.32
N ALA A 12 -29.04 -1.21 -5.32
CA ALA A 12 -30.05 -0.31 -4.79
C ALA A 12 -30.36 0.84 -5.77
N ALA A 13 -29.34 1.43 -6.39
CA ALA A 13 -29.52 2.45 -7.43
C ALA A 13 -30.28 1.90 -8.65
N ASP A 14 -29.94 0.69 -9.11
CA ASP A 14 -30.62 0.03 -10.21
C ASP A 14 -32.09 -0.28 -9.89
N ARG A 15 -32.39 -0.70 -8.65
CA ARG A 15 -33.77 -0.92 -8.17
C ARG A 15 -34.57 0.37 -8.10
N GLN A 16 -33.97 1.47 -7.64
CA GLN A 16 -34.64 2.78 -7.61
C GLN A 16 -34.92 3.31 -9.01
N MET A 17 -34.00 3.12 -9.96
CA MET A 17 -34.20 3.50 -11.35
C MET A 17 -35.26 2.60 -12.03
N ALA A 18 -35.28 1.29 -11.73
CA ALA A 18 -36.34 0.39 -12.18
C ALA A 18 -37.73 0.81 -11.66
N ALA A 19 -37.84 1.16 -10.37
CA ALA A 19 -39.10 1.59 -9.77
C ALA A 19 -39.60 2.95 -10.30
N ARG A 20 -38.70 3.86 -10.69
CA ARG A 20 -39.06 5.12 -11.35
C ARG A 20 -39.57 4.89 -12.78
N ARG A 21 -38.98 3.95 -13.51
CA ARG A 21 -39.44 3.56 -14.86
C ARG A 21 -40.84 2.97 -14.84
N GLU A 22 -41.14 2.14 -13.85
CA GLU A 22 -42.46 1.51 -13.71
C GLU A 22 -43.55 2.57 -13.53
N ARG A 23 -43.31 3.55 -12.67
CA ARG A 23 -44.23 4.68 -12.44
C ARG A 23 -44.45 5.52 -13.70
N LEU A 24 -43.38 5.90 -14.39
CA LEU A 24 -43.47 6.67 -15.63
C LEU A 24 -44.27 5.94 -16.71
N ARG A 25 -44.17 4.60 -16.78
CA ARG A 25 -44.95 3.79 -17.72
C ARG A 25 -46.44 3.82 -17.41
N GLY A 26 -46.82 3.72 -16.13
CA GLY A 26 -48.20 3.86 -15.68
C GLY A 26 -48.76 5.24 -16.01
N ASP A 27 -48.01 6.30 -15.68
CA ASP A 27 -48.43 7.69 -15.92
C ASP A 27 -48.65 7.99 -17.41
N LEU A 28 -47.79 7.44 -18.29
CA LEU A 28 -47.90 7.60 -19.74
C LEU A 28 -49.07 6.80 -20.32
N ALA A 29 -49.28 5.55 -19.87
CA ALA A 29 -50.41 4.73 -20.28
C ALA A 29 -51.75 5.39 -19.90
N ASP A 30 -51.83 5.95 -18.70
CA ASP A 30 -53.01 6.66 -18.22
C ASP A 30 -53.26 7.96 -19.00
N ALA A 31 -52.20 8.69 -19.37
CA ALA A 31 -52.31 9.89 -20.20
C ALA A 31 -52.82 9.57 -21.61
N ILE A 32 -52.32 8.50 -22.23
CA ILE A 32 -52.77 8.03 -23.55
C ILE A 32 -54.22 7.56 -23.48
N ALA A 33 -54.58 6.77 -22.47
CA ALA A 33 -55.95 6.28 -22.27
C ALA A 33 -56.95 7.42 -22.03
N ARG A 34 -56.54 8.51 -21.35
CA ARG A 34 -57.36 9.72 -21.22
C ARG A 34 -57.52 10.45 -22.54
N HIS A 35 -56.44 10.57 -23.33
CA HIS A 35 -56.48 11.27 -24.62
C HIS A 35 -57.33 10.51 -25.64
N LEU A 36 -57.24 9.18 -25.69
CA LEU A 36 -58.08 8.34 -26.54
C LEU A 36 -59.57 8.42 -26.16
N ARG A 37 -59.90 8.41 -24.85
CA ARG A 37 -61.28 8.61 -24.39
C ARG A 37 -61.82 10.00 -24.74
N ALA A 38 -60.97 11.04 -24.70
CA ALA A 38 -61.35 12.39 -25.10
C ALA A 38 -61.61 12.49 -26.62
N LEU A 39 -60.85 11.75 -27.44
CA LEU A 39 -61.04 11.67 -28.89
C LEU A 39 -62.30 10.87 -29.27
N ASP A 40 -62.60 9.81 -28.52
CA ASP A 40 -63.82 9.00 -28.68
C ASP A 40 -65.08 9.80 -28.29
N ALA A 41 -65.03 10.54 -27.17
CA ALA A 41 -66.09 11.45 -26.76
C ALA A 41 -66.35 12.59 -27.78
N ALA A 42 -65.31 13.01 -28.51
CA ALA A 42 -65.42 14.01 -29.58
C ALA A 42 -66.05 13.48 -30.88
N HIS A 43 -66.54 12.23 -30.92
CA HIS A 43 -67.15 11.59 -32.09
C HIS A 43 -66.26 11.57 -33.34
N ALA A 44 -64.94 11.72 -33.16
CA ALA A 44 -63.92 11.50 -34.18
C ALA A 44 -63.42 10.04 -34.12
N GLY A 45 -64.36 9.10 -33.97
CA GLY A 45 -64.07 7.67 -33.91
C GLY A 45 -63.51 7.20 -35.24
N LEU A 46 -62.18 7.23 -35.39
CA LEU A 46 -61.47 6.74 -36.59
C LEU A 46 -61.61 5.22 -36.79
N GLY A 47 -62.41 4.51 -35.99
CA GLY A 47 -62.54 3.04 -36.04
C GLY A 47 -61.26 2.31 -35.66
N ILE A 48 -60.31 2.99 -35.00
CA ILE A 48 -59.01 2.43 -34.61
C ILE A 48 -59.07 2.06 -33.13
N GLU A 49 -59.17 0.76 -32.84
CA GLU A 49 -59.00 0.21 -31.49
C GLU A 49 -57.50 -0.02 -31.24
N VAL A 50 -56.90 0.82 -30.40
CA VAL A 50 -55.48 0.69 -30.03
C VAL A 50 -55.35 -0.39 -28.95
N ALA A 51 -55.13 -1.64 -29.37
CA ALA A 51 -55.03 -2.79 -28.47
C ALA A 51 -53.69 -2.86 -27.69
N ARG A 52 -52.62 -2.24 -28.20
CA ARG A 52 -51.31 -2.20 -27.55
C ARG A 52 -50.47 -1.01 -28.04
N VAL A 53 -49.93 -0.25 -27.10
CA VAL A 53 -48.90 0.77 -27.36
C VAL A 53 -47.57 0.21 -26.87
N ASP A 54 -46.73 -0.26 -27.79
CA ASP A 54 -45.36 -0.66 -27.49
C ASP A 54 -44.45 0.56 -27.64
N VAL A 55 -44.00 1.13 -26.51
CA VAL A 55 -43.00 2.20 -26.50
C VAL A 55 -41.62 1.54 -26.63
N GLN A 56 -41.13 1.42 -27.86
CA GLN A 56 -39.74 1.01 -28.11
C GLN A 56 -38.83 2.22 -27.88
N PRO A 57 -37.84 2.16 -26.96
CA PRO A 57 -36.87 3.24 -26.84
C PRO A 57 -36.00 3.25 -28.10
N ALA A 58 -36.29 4.17 -29.03
CA ALA A 58 -35.37 4.50 -30.09
C ALA A 58 -34.22 5.30 -29.46
N PHE A 59 -33.20 4.60 -28.96
CA PHE A 59 -31.94 5.24 -28.61
C PHE A 59 -31.35 5.79 -29.91
N PRO A 60 -31.14 7.11 -30.08
CA PRO A 60 -30.53 7.62 -31.29
C PRO A 60 -29.13 7.00 -31.37
N GLY A 61 -28.81 6.25 -32.44
CA GLY A 61 -27.51 5.59 -32.58
C GLY A 61 -26.33 6.54 -32.34
N ALA A 62 -26.50 7.82 -32.69
CA ALA A 62 -25.53 8.89 -32.47
C ALA A 62 -25.22 9.19 -30.98
N ALA A 63 -26.11 8.89 -30.04
CA ALA A 63 -25.92 9.18 -28.62
C ALA A 63 -25.33 7.99 -27.82
N ALA A 64 -25.46 6.77 -28.34
CA ALA A 64 -25.00 5.55 -27.65
C ALA A 64 -23.48 5.60 -27.38
N ASP A 65 -22.70 6.05 -28.35
CA ASP A 65 -21.24 6.13 -28.22
C ASP A 65 -20.80 7.15 -27.17
N ALA A 66 -21.48 8.30 -27.11
CA ALA A 66 -21.19 9.33 -26.10
C ALA A 66 -21.51 8.82 -24.68
N PHE A 67 -22.62 8.12 -24.49
CA PHE A 67 -22.96 7.53 -23.19
C PHE A 67 -21.99 6.41 -22.79
N ASN A 68 -21.62 5.53 -23.74
CA ASN A 68 -20.65 4.47 -23.51
C ASN A 68 -19.27 5.04 -23.16
N SER A 69 -18.87 6.14 -23.80
CA SER A 69 -17.64 6.86 -23.48
C SER A 69 -17.65 7.39 -22.05
N VAL A 70 -18.71 8.10 -21.63
CA VAL A 70 -18.84 8.62 -20.26
C VAL A 70 -18.83 7.49 -19.23
N LEU A 71 -19.55 6.39 -19.48
CA LEU A 71 -19.57 5.25 -18.56
C LEU A 71 -18.19 4.61 -18.43
N THR A 72 -17.47 4.43 -19.55
CA THR A 72 -16.11 3.89 -19.55
C THR A 72 -15.15 4.82 -18.80
N SER A 73 -15.26 6.14 -19.02
CA SER A 73 -14.46 7.14 -18.28
C SER A 73 -14.76 7.13 -16.79
N LEU A 74 -16.03 6.97 -16.38
CA LEU A 74 -16.40 6.87 -14.97
C LEU A 74 -15.81 5.60 -14.33
N GLN A 75 -15.93 4.46 -15.00
CA GLN A 75 -15.33 3.20 -14.54
C GLN A 75 -13.80 3.30 -14.42
N LEU A 76 -13.15 3.95 -15.39
CA LEU A 76 -11.71 4.19 -15.34
C LEU A 76 -11.34 5.11 -14.17
N ALA A 77 -12.12 6.17 -13.91
CA ALA A 77 -11.91 7.07 -12.79
C ALA A 77 -12.05 6.34 -11.45
N GLU A 78 -13.11 5.55 -11.27
CA GLU A 78 -13.30 4.73 -10.07
C GLU A 78 -12.15 3.76 -9.84
N ARG A 79 -11.69 3.09 -10.90
CA ARG A 79 -10.54 2.20 -10.85
C ARG A 79 -9.27 2.95 -10.45
N THR A 80 -9.00 4.10 -11.06
CA THR A 80 -7.82 4.93 -10.77
C THR A 80 -7.81 5.39 -9.31
N ILE A 81 -8.97 5.79 -8.78
CA ILE A 81 -9.12 6.18 -7.37
C ILE A 81 -8.85 4.99 -6.44
N ALA A 82 -9.38 3.80 -6.78
CA ALA A 82 -9.15 2.59 -5.98
C ALA A 82 -7.67 2.19 -5.99
N GLU A 83 -7.01 2.22 -7.14
CA GLU A 83 -5.57 1.95 -7.28
C GLU A 83 -4.73 2.96 -6.50
N ALA A 84 -5.06 4.26 -6.57
CA ALA A 84 -4.37 5.31 -5.82
C ALA A 84 -4.50 5.12 -4.30
N ARG A 85 -5.69 4.73 -3.82
CA ARG A 85 -5.92 4.41 -2.40
C ARG A 85 -5.11 3.20 -1.95
N THR A 86 -5.09 2.13 -2.75
CA THR A 86 -4.27 0.94 -2.47
C THR A 86 -2.79 1.29 -2.41
N ALA A 87 -2.29 2.06 -3.37
CA ALA A 87 -0.88 2.49 -3.39
C ALA A 87 -0.52 3.40 -2.21
N ALA A 88 -1.45 4.26 -1.77
CA ALA A 88 -1.25 5.10 -0.59
C ALA A 88 -1.18 4.26 0.69
N GLU A 89 -2.09 3.29 0.88
CA GLU A 89 -2.07 2.40 2.03
C GLU A 89 -0.82 1.52 2.04
N GLN A 90 -0.40 1.00 0.89
CA GLN A 90 0.84 0.22 0.80
C GLN A 90 2.04 1.06 1.22
N ARG A 91 2.20 2.27 0.67
CA ARG A 91 3.28 3.18 1.07
C ARG A 91 3.25 3.51 2.57
N ARG A 92 2.07 3.67 3.16
CA ARG A 92 1.91 3.92 4.59
C ARG A 92 2.36 2.71 5.43
N GLN A 93 2.00 1.50 5.00
CA GLN A 93 2.39 0.26 5.68
C GLN A 93 3.90 0.02 5.58
N ASP A 94 4.48 0.21 4.40
CA ASP A 94 5.93 0.07 4.18
C ASP A 94 6.71 1.05 5.05
N ALA A 95 6.30 2.33 5.06
CA ALA A 95 6.93 3.36 5.90
C ALA A 95 6.82 3.04 7.40
N GLN A 96 5.68 2.48 7.85
CA GLN A 96 5.52 2.06 9.24
C GLN A 96 6.43 0.89 9.58
N GLN A 97 6.51 -0.12 8.70
CA GLN A 97 7.40 -1.27 8.89
C GLN A 97 8.87 -0.84 8.96
N ASP A 98 9.28 0.09 8.10
CA ASP A 98 10.63 0.63 8.10
C ASP A 98 10.93 1.42 9.37
N ALA A 99 9.99 2.25 9.83
CA ALA A 99 10.12 2.96 11.10
C ALA A 99 10.26 1.99 12.28
N ASP A 100 9.44 0.95 12.34
CA ASP A 100 9.50 -0.06 13.39
C ASP A 100 10.84 -0.82 13.37
N ARG A 101 11.33 -1.17 12.17
CA ARG A 101 12.65 -1.80 12.00
C ARG A 101 13.77 -0.90 12.50
N ILE A 102 13.77 0.38 12.14
CA ILE A 102 14.78 1.36 12.58
C ILE A 102 14.79 1.46 14.11
N VAL A 103 13.63 1.53 14.74
CA VAL A 103 13.52 1.62 16.20
C VAL A 103 14.02 0.34 16.88
N GLN A 104 13.68 -0.83 16.34
CA GLN A 104 14.15 -2.11 16.85
C GLN A 104 15.68 -2.25 16.74
N ASP A 105 16.25 -1.92 15.58
CA ASP A 105 17.70 -1.94 15.36
C ASP A 105 18.43 -0.96 16.28
N ALA A 106 17.89 0.25 16.45
CA ALA A 106 18.45 1.25 17.35
C ALA A 106 18.45 0.77 18.81
N ARG A 107 17.35 0.14 19.26
CA ARG A 107 17.25 -0.44 20.61
C ARG A 107 18.23 -1.60 20.80
N ALA A 108 18.34 -2.48 19.81
CA ALA A 108 19.29 -3.60 19.85
C ALA A 108 20.74 -3.10 19.96
N ARG A 109 21.14 -2.14 19.10
CA ARG A 109 22.47 -1.52 19.16
C ARG A 109 22.72 -0.79 20.47
N ALA A 110 21.72 -0.11 21.02
CA ALA A 110 21.84 0.54 22.32
C ALA A 110 22.08 -0.49 23.44
N ALA A 111 21.32 -1.59 23.45
CA ALA A 111 21.49 -2.67 24.42
C ALA A 111 22.87 -3.33 24.28
N GLU A 112 23.32 -3.61 23.05
CA GLU A 112 24.65 -4.16 22.77
C GLU A 112 25.77 -3.24 23.28
N ARG A 113 25.65 -1.93 23.04
CA ARG A 113 26.62 -0.93 23.53
C ARG A 113 26.68 -0.91 25.06
N VAL A 114 25.53 -0.95 25.73
CA VAL A 114 25.47 -0.99 27.20
C VAL A 114 26.10 -2.29 27.73
N ALA A 115 25.74 -3.45 27.16
CA ALA A 115 26.31 -4.73 27.56
C ALA A 115 27.83 -4.78 27.35
N THR A 116 28.32 -4.23 26.24
CA THR A 116 29.75 -4.11 25.94
C THR A 116 30.46 -3.22 26.95
N ALA A 117 29.87 -2.07 27.30
CA ALA A 117 30.43 -1.16 28.29
C ALA A 117 30.45 -1.76 29.70
N GLN A 118 29.39 -2.49 30.07
CA GLN A 118 29.32 -3.22 31.35
C GLN A 118 30.41 -4.30 31.42
N THR A 119 30.57 -5.09 30.36
CA THR A 119 31.62 -6.12 30.25
C THR A 119 33.01 -5.49 30.37
N SER A 120 33.27 -4.41 29.62
CA SER A 120 34.54 -3.67 29.68
C SER A 120 34.82 -3.13 31.09
N THR A 121 33.80 -2.64 31.78
CA THR A 121 33.92 -2.12 33.15
C THR A 121 34.17 -3.23 34.16
N LEU A 122 33.58 -4.41 33.96
CA LEU A 122 33.86 -5.60 34.79
C LEU A 122 35.31 -6.07 34.59
N GLU A 123 35.81 -6.12 33.35
CA GLU A 123 37.21 -6.44 33.07
C GLU A 123 38.17 -5.47 33.80
N ILE A 124 37.90 -4.16 33.75
CA ILE A 124 38.72 -3.16 34.42
C ILE A 124 38.68 -3.34 35.95
N ARG A 125 37.50 -3.55 36.54
CA ARG A 125 37.37 -3.77 37.99
C ARG A 125 38.10 -5.03 38.46
N GLN A 126 38.03 -6.11 37.69
CA GLN A 126 38.76 -7.35 37.98
C GLN A 126 40.28 -7.15 37.91
N LEU A 127 40.75 -6.42 36.90
CA LEU A 127 42.17 -6.06 36.78
C LEU A 127 42.63 -5.21 37.97
N GLU A 128 41.85 -4.19 38.37
CA GLU A 128 42.16 -3.33 39.51
C GLU A 128 42.24 -4.12 40.83
N ALA A 129 41.29 -5.04 41.06
CA ALA A 129 41.32 -5.93 42.23
C ALA A 129 42.59 -6.79 42.26
N THR A 130 42.96 -7.37 41.11
CA THR A 130 44.17 -8.21 40.98
C THR A 130 45.43 -7.40 41.27
N LEU A 131 45.51 -6.16 40.78
CA LEU A 131 46.63 -5.26 41.03
C LEU A 131 46.73 -4.82 42.50
N ARG A 132 45.61 -4.65 43.20
CA ARG A 132 45.59 -4.33 44.63
C ARG A 132 46.02 -5.50 45.51
N GLU A 133 45.65 -6.72 45.15
CA GLU A 133 45.91 -7.91 45.98
C GLU A 133 47.33 -8.44 45.83
N ASN A 134 47.88 -8.51 44.62
CA ASN A 134 49.28 -8.88 44.35
C ASN A 134 49.68 -8.42 42.94
N ALA A 135 50.33 -7.26 42.83
CA ALA A 135 50.86 -6.75 41.57
C ALA A 135 52.07 -7.58 41.10
N ASP A 136 51.82 -8.77 40.55
CA ASP A 136 52.85 -9.56 39.86
C ASP A 136 53.31 -8.80 38.60
N PRO A 137 54.57 -8.32 38.52
CA PRO A 137 55.08 -7.61 37.35
C PRO A 137 54.98 -8.44 36.07
N GLY A 138 55.04 -9.78 36.19
CA GLY A 138 54.92 -10.71 35.07
C GLY A 138 53.49 -10.84 34.51
N LEU A 139 52.47 -10.49 35.29
CA LEU A 139 51.08 -10.46 34.85
C LEU A 139 50.82 -9.27 33.93
N LEU A 140 51.26 -8.07 34.34
CA LEU A 140 51.12 -6.84 33.55
C LEU A 140 51.83 -6.94 32.19
N ALA A 141 53.04 -7.49 32.17
CA ALA A 141 53.81 -7.69 30.93
C ALA A 141 53.11 -8.66 29.97
N ARG A 142 52.44 -9.70 30.48
CA ARG A 142 51.63 -10.63 29.66
C ARG A 142 50.38 -9.96 29.11
N LEU A 143 49.65 -9.21 29.95
CA LEU A 143 48.43 -8.50 29.56
C LEU A 143 48.71 -7.46 28.47
N TYR A 144 49.83 -6.73 28.59
CA TYR A 144 50.28 -5.76 27.60
C TYR A 144 50.56 -6.42 26.24
N ARG A 145 51.30 -7.55 26.23
CA ARG A 145 51.60 -8.27 24.97
C ARG A 145 50.33 -8.81 24.30
N ASP A 146 49.40 -9.38 25.05
CA ASP A 146 48.12 -9.87 24.52
C ASP A 146 47.27 -8.75 23.88
N ARG A 147 47.16 -7.59 24.57
CA ARG A 147 46.45 -6.43 24.03
C ARG A 147 47.14 -5.85 22.80
N MET A 148 48.47 -5.75 22.80
CA MET A 148 49.25 -5.30 21.64
C MET A 148 49.07 -6.23 20.44
N GLN A 149 49.09 -7.54 20.63
CA GLN A 149 48.86 -8.51 19.55
C GLN A 149 47.45 -8.36 18.95
N ARG A 150 46.42 -8.14 19.79
CA ARG A 150 45.05 -7.86 19.31
C ARG A 150 44.90 -6.53 18.58
N ILE A 151 45.60 -5.48 19.03
CA ILE A 151 45.58 -4.18 18.34
C ILE A 151 46.26 -4.32 16.97
N LEU A 152 47.47 -4.89 16.93
CA LEU A 152 48.25 -5.07 15.70
C LEU A 152 47.52 -5.96 14.67
N SER A 153 46.83 -7.02 15.11
CA SER A 153 46.03 -7.86 14.21
C SER A 153 44.80 -7.14 13.63
N LYS A 154 44.25 -6.17 14.37
CA LYS A 154 43.16 -5.33 13.88
C LYS A 154 43.66 -4.30 12.85
N THR A 155 44.85 -3.73 13.04
CA THR A 155 45.44 -2.75 12.11
C THR A 155 45.86 -3.37 10.78
N GLY A 156 46.34 -4.62 10.77
CA GLY A 156 46.60 -5.36 9.53
C GLY A 156 45.37 -5.61 8.65
N ARG A 157 44.16 -5.37 9.19
CA ARG A 157 42.88 -5.54 8.51
C ARG A 157 42.23 -4.22 8.03
N VAL A 158 42.84 -3.07 8.31
CA VAL A 158 42.29 -1.72 8.00
C VAL A 158 42.96 -1.08 6.77
N THR A 159 43.58 -1.89 5.89
CA THR A 159 44.06 -1.39 4.61
C THR A 159 42.90 -1.37 3.60
N THR A 160 42.47 -0.16 3.25
CA THR A 160 41.61 0.23 2.12
C THR A 160 40.10 0.05 2.28
N ILE A 161 39.45 1.07 2.85
CA ILE A 161 38.13 1.51 2.35
C ILE A 161 38.14 3.04 2.31
N ASP A 162 38.34 3.60 1.10
CA ASP A 162 38.08 5.02 0.84
C ASP A 162 36.57 5.21 0.63
N PRO A 163 35.87 6.01 1.44
CA PRO A 163 34.43 6.21 1.31
C PRO A 163 33.99 7.06 0.10
N ARG A 164 34.91 7.49 -0.79
CA ARG A 164 34.59 8.30 -1.98
C ARG A 164 34.97 7.69 -3.33
N ASP A 165 35.63 6.54 -3.36
CA ASP A 165 36.02 5.88 -4.61
C ASP A 165 35.30 4.54 -4.76
N THR A 166 34.40 4.44 -5.73
CA THR A 166 33.63 3.23 -6.09
C THR A 166 34.45 2.21 -6.87
N SER A 167 35.78 2.21 -6.73
CA SER A 167 36.67 1.32 -7.45
C SER A 167 37.29 0.31 -6.49
N ASN A 168 36.66 -0.86 -6.37
CA ASN A 168 37.23 -2.01 -5.66
C ASN A 168 38.49 -2.49 -6.38
N LEU A 169 39.67 -2.11 -5.90
CA LEU A 169 40.93 -2.75 -6.27
C LEU A 169 41.40 -3.64 -5.11
N ILE A 170 41.16 -4.94 -5.24
CA ILE A 170 41.74 -5.95 -4.36
C ILE A 170 43.14 -6.25 -4.88
N LEU A 171 44.16 -5.73 -4.19
CA LEU A 171 45.55 -6.13 -4.39
C LEU A 171 45.87 -7.27 -3.40
N PRO A 172 46.18 -8.49 -3.86
CA PRO A 172 46.68 -9.53 -2.99
C PRO A 172 48.10 -9.16 -2.52
N GLY A 173 48.23 -8.86 -1.23
CA GLY A 173 49.54 -8.75 -0.59
C GLY A 173 50.16 -10.14 -0.45
N SER A 174 51.27 -10.37 -1.13
CA SER A 174 52.11 -11.56 -1.02
C SER A 174 52.57 -11.74 0.43
N ALA A 175 52.16 -12.85 1.06
CA ALA A 175 52.77 -13.34 2.28
C ALA A 175 54.17 -13.89 1.95
N HIS A 176 55.17 -13.43 2.70
CA HIS A 176 56.38 -14.21 2.97
C HIS A 176 56.18 -14.97 4.27
#